data_AF-A0A329J4K9-F1
#
_entry.id   AF-A0A329J4K9-F1
#
_cell.length_a   1.000
_cell.length_b   1.000
_cell.length_c   1.000
_cell.angle_alpha   90.00
_cell.angle_beta   90.00
_cell.angle_gamma   90.00
#
_symmetry.space_group_name_H-M   'P 1'
#
loop_
_entity.id
_entity.type
_entity.pdbx_description
1 polymer ?
#
loop_
_entity_poly.entity_id
_entity_poly.type
_entity_poly.pdbx_seq_one_letter_code
_entity_poly.pdbx_strand_id
1 'polypeptide(L)'
;MSQSSRDTLRDIAELLRALRSSIQTLEGQQLAETKQLSGHQTVDTRQSLMLSFHQLETAIGDMEQTLTTLAEATQDDGLPGRTVDP
;
A
#
# COMPACT_ATOMS: atom_id res chain seq x y z
N MET A 1 22.89 3.38 3.73
CA MET A 1 22.02 4.02 2.69
C MET A 1 22.41 5.48 2.40
N SER A 2 22.35 5.93 1.14
CA SER A 2 22.57 7.35 0.75
C SER A 2 21.33 8.22 0.99
N GLN A 3 21.51 9.54 1.09
CA GLN A 3 20.40 10.49 1.28
C GLN A 3 19.38 10.43 0.12
N SER A 4 19.87 10.39 -1.12
CA SER A 4 19.01 10.26 -2.30
C SER A 4 18.12 9.02 -2.26
N SER A 5 18.62 7.89 -1.76
CA SER A 5 17.84 6.65 -1.62
C SER A 5 16.75 6.77 -0.56
N ARG A 6 17.00 7.50 0.55
CA ARG A 6 15.98 7.81 1.57
C ARG A 6 14.89 8.70 1.02
N ASP A 7 15.27 9.72 0.25
CA ASP A 7 14.32 10.63 -0.39
C ASP A 7 13.42 9.86 -1.36
N THR A 8 13.99 8.99 -2.20
CA THR A 8 13.19 8.14 -3.10
C THR A 8 12.25 7.20 -2.35
N LEU A 9 12.68 6.58 -1.24
CA LEU A 9 11.78 5.72 -0.44
C LEU A 9 10.62 6.52 0.16
N ARG A 10 10.88 7.74 0.65
CA ARG A 10 9.83 8.64 1.13
C ARG A 10 8.84 9.00 0.02
N ASP A 11 9.35 9.38 -1.15
CA ASP A 11 8.51 9.77 -2.29
C ASP A 11 7.59 8.62 -2.72
N ILE A 12 8.11 7.38 -2.76
CA ILE A 12 7.29 6.20 -3.07
C ILE A 12 6.21 6.00 -1.99
N ALA A 13 6.54 6.12 -0.71
CA ALA A 13 5.57 5.98 0.38
C ALA A 13 4.46 7.04 0.31
N GLU A 14 4.79 8.28 -0.07
CA GLU A 14 3.81 9.34 -0.29
C GLU A 14 2.88 9.04 -1.47
N LEU A 15 3.44 8.53 -2.58
CA LEU A 15 2.66 8.10 -3.75
C LEU A 15 1.70 6.95 -3.41
N LEU A 16 2.14 5.96 -2.64
CA LEU A 16 1.27 4.86 -2.20
C LEU A 16 0.11 5.35 -1.32
N ARG A 17 0.38 6.31 -0.43
CA ARG A 17 -0.67 6.94 0.39
C ARG A 17 -1.69 7.70 -0.47
N ALA A 18 -1.22 8.47 -1.45
CA ALA A 18 -2.08 9.19 -2.39
C ALA A 18 -2.92 8.22 -3.24
N LEU A 19 -2.31 7.11 -3.68
CA LEU A 19 -2.99 6.06 -4.42
C LEU A 19 -4.10 5.40 -3.60
N ARG A 20 -3.82 5.02 -2.34
CA ARG A 20 -4.83 4.46 -1.42
C ARG A 20 -6.02 5.41 -1.25
N SER A 21 -5.76 6.70 -1.02
CA SER A 21 -6.83 7.71 -0.89
C SER A 21 -7.68 7.84 -2.16
N SER A 22 -7.04 7.75 -3.32
CA SER A 22 -7.72 7.83 -4.62
C SER A 22 -8.60 6.60 -4.87
N ILE A 23 -8.11 5.41 -4.51
CA ILE A 23 -8.85 4.15 -4.59
C ILE A 23 -10.07 4.17 -3.69
N GLN A 24 -9.94 4.61 -2.44
CA GLN A 24 -11.06 4.73 -1.51
C GLN A 24 -12.13 5.71 -1.99
N THR A 25 -11.70 6.81 -2.62
CA THR A 25 -12.62 7.77 -3.25
C THR A 25 -13.38 7.12 -4.40
N LEU A 26 -12.69 6.40 -5.27
CA LEU A 26 -13.28 5.70 -6.41
C LEU A 26 -14.23 4.58 -5.96
N GLU A 27 -13.86 3.82 -4.91
CA GLU A 27 -14.74 2.82 -4.31
C GLU A 27 -16.05 3.44 -3.84
N GLY A 28 -15.97 4.55 -3.10
CA GLY A 28 -17.17 5.27 -2.63
C GLY A 28 -18.08 5.70 -3.77
N GLN A 29 -17.50 6.21 -4.86
CA GLN A 29 -18.24 6.61 -6.07
C GLN A 29 -18.93 5.40 -6.72
N GLN A 30 -18.21 4.31 -6.98
CA GLN A 30 -18.77 3.18 -7.72
C GLN A 30 -19.76 2.36 -6.88
N LEU A 31 -19.57 2.30 -5.56
CA LEU A 31 -20.55 1.70 -4.65
C LEU A 31 -21.82 2.56 -4.51
N ALA A 32 -21.75 3.87 -4.69
CA ALA A 32 -22.94 4.73 -4.71
C ALA A 32 -23.74 4.54 -6.01
N GLU A 33 -23.06 4.50 -7.16
CA GLU A 33 -23.68 4.29 -8.47
C GLU A 33 -24.39 2.92 -8.58
N THR A 34 -23.72 1.84 -8.14
CA THR A 34 -24.30 0.49 -8.17
C THR A 34 -25.50 0.32 -7.23
N LYS A 35 -25.62 1.14 -6.18
CA LYS A 35 -26.77 1.11 -5.26
C LYS A 35 -28.05 1.63 -5.91
N GLN A 36 -27.95 2.51 -6.92
CA GLN A 36 -29.11 3.08 -7.61
C GLN A 36 -29.79 2.12 -8.60
N LEU A 37 -29.13 1.00 -8.96
CA LEU A 37 -29.57 0.06 -10.00
C LEU A 37 -29.87 -1.32 -9.41
N SER A 38 -30.84 -1.45 -8.50
CA SER A 38 -31.05 -2.70 -7.75
C SER A 38 -31.77 -3.81 -8.56
N GLY A 39 -31.08 -4.95 -8.73
CA GLY A 39 -31.55 -6.23 -9.24
C GLY A 39 -30.56 -7.35 -8.88
N HIS A 40 -30.92 -8.65 -9.03
CA HIS A 40 -30.07 -9.78 -8.59
C HIS A 40 -28.68 -9.79 -9.24
N GLN A 41 -28.57 -9.47 -10.54
CA GLN A 41 -27.29 -9.34 -11.26
C GLN A 41 -26.41 -8.18 -10.73
N THR A 42 -27.02 -7.14 -10.19
CA THR A 42 -26.28 -5.99 -9.63
C THR A 42 -25.64 -6.33 -8.28
N VAL A 43 -26.19 -7.32 -7.55
CA VAL A 43 -25.62 -7.77 -6.27
C VAL A 43 -24.30 -8.50 -6.48
N ASP A 44 -24.22 -9.44 -7.43
CA ASP A 44 -22.99 -10.17 -7.77
C ASP A 44 -21.91 -9.22 -8.31
N THR A 45 -22.33 -8.25 -9.13
CA THR A 45 -21.43 -7.21 -9.66
C THR A 45 -20.86 -6.33 -8.54
N ARG A 46 -21.69 -5.96 -7.56
CA ARG A 46 -21.25 -5.17 -6.40
C ARG A 46 -20.25 -5.93 -5.52
N GLN A 47 -20.48 -7.21 -5.26
CA GLN A 47 -19.56 -8.03 -4.47
C GLN A 47 -18.21 -8.18 -5.17
N SER A 48 -18.24 -8.43 -6.49
CA SER A 48 -17.02 -8.52 -7.31
C SER A 48 -16.25 -7.21 -7.31
N LEU A 49 -16.95 -6.07 -7.39
CA LEU A 49 -16.36 -4.74 -7.32
C LEU A 49 -15.69 -4.46 -5.97
N MET A 50 -16.38 -4.76 -4.85
CA MET A 50 -15.81 -4.65 -3.50
C MET A 50 -14.55 -5.52 -3.34
N LEU A 51 -14.58 -6.74 -3.89
CA LEU A 51 -13.42 -7.63 -3.87
C LEU A 51 -12.23 -7.02 -4.63
N SER A 52 -12.46 -6.41 -5.79
CA SER A 52 -11.39 -5.74 -6.54
C SER A 52 -10.76 -4.58 -5.77
N PHE A 53 -11.57 -3.74 -5.11
CA PHE A 53 -11.03 -2.67 -4.27
C PHE A 53 -10.23 -3.20 -3.09
N HIS A 54 -10.73 -4.23 -2.42
CA HIS A 54 -10.01 -4.89 -1.34
C HIS A 54 -8.66 -5.48 -1.79
N GLN A 55 -8.61 -6.08 -2.99
CA GLN A 55 -7.36 -6.58 -3.58
C GLN A 55 -6.35 -5.46 -3.84
N LEU A 56 -6.82 -4.30 -4.33
CA LEU A 56 -5.96 -3.14 -4.56
C LEU A 56 -5.40 -2.59 -3.24
N GLU A 57 -6.22 -2.46 -2.20
CA GLU A 57 -5.76 -1.99 -0.88
C GLU A 57 -4.75 -2.94 -0.25
N THR A 58 -4.96 -4.25 -0.40
CA THR A 58 -4.02 -5.29 0.07
C THR A 58 -2.67 -5.17 -0.64
N ALA A 59 -2.68 -5.05 -1.97
CA ALA A 59 -1.46 -4.89 -2.75
C ALA A 59 -0.67 -3.62 -2.34
N ILE A 60 -1.36 -2.52 -2.02
CA ILE A 60 -0.69 -1.31 -1.49
C ILE A 60 -0.07 -1.57 -0.12
N GLY A 61 -0.77 -2.29 0.77
CA GLY A 61 -0.22 -2.69 2.07
C GLY A 61 1.05 -3.52 1.94
N ASP A 62 1.06 -4.49 1.02
CA ASP A 62 2.23 -5.33 0.75
C ASP A 62 3.43 -4.49 0.24
N MET A 63 3.16 -3.50 -0.61
CA MET A 63 4.18 -2.55 -1.09
C MET A 63 4.75 -1.70 0.05
N GLU A 64 3.89 -1.15 0.92
CA GLU A 64 4.31 -0.37 2.09
C GLU A 64 5.18 -1.19 3.06
N GLN A 65 4.80 -2.45 3.31
CA GLN A 65 5.57 -3.36 4.14
C GLN A 65 6.93 -3.70 3.53
N THR A 66 6.97 -3.91 2.21
CA THR A 66 8.22 -4.15 1.48
C THR A 66 9.16 -2.96 1.57
N LEU A 67 8.64 -1.72 1.42
CA LEU A 67 9.44 -0.50 1.55
C LEU A 67 9.99 -0.31 2.97
N THR A 68 9.19 -0.66 3.99
CA THR A 68 9.63 -0.64 5.39
C THR A 68 10.79 -1.61 5.60
N THR A 69 10.67 -2.83 5.09
CA THR A 69 11.72 -3.86 5.16
C THR A 69 13.01 -3.40 4.46
N LEU A 70 12.89 -2.76 3.30
CA LEU A 70 14.04 -2.19 2.58
C LEU A 70 14.71 -1.04 3.37
N ALA A 71 13.92 -0.18 4.02
CA ALA A 71 14.45 0.88 4.86
C ALA A 71 15.23 0.31 6.06
N GLU A 72 14.68 -0.70 6.73
CA GLU A 72 15.32 -1.37 7.87
C GLU A 72 16.62 -2.08 7.48
N ALA A 73 16.60 -2.90 6.42
CA ALA A 73 17.77 -3.65 5.96
C ALA A 73 18.94 -2.74 5.56
N THR A 74 18.65 -1.54 5.06
CA THR A 74 19.67 -0.57 4.63
C THR A 74 20.14 0.36 5.75
N GLN A 75 19.54 0.28 6.94
CA GLN A 75 19.98 0.93 8.18
C GLN A 75 20.90 0.02 9.02
N ASP A 76 20.82 -1.31 8.86
CA ASP A 76 21.55 -2.29 9.68
C ASP A 76 23.02 -2.53 9.23
N ASP A 77 23.44 -1.99 8.09
CA ASP A 77 24.84 -2.03 7.60
C ASP A 77 25.83 -1.17 8.44
N GLY A 78 25.46 -0.77 9.67
CA GLY A 78 26.14 0.24 10.48
C GLY A 78 26.57 -0.18 11.89
N LEU A 79 26.67 -1.48 12.22
CA LEU A 79 27.14 -1.94 13.53
C LEU A 79 28.64 -2.34 13.53
N PRO A 80 29.56 -1.49 14.02
CA PRO A 80 30.86 -1.94 14.51
C PRO A 80 30.69 -2.42 15.95
N GLY A 81 30.68 -3.73 16.19
CA GLY A 81 30.37 -4.23 17.53
C GLY A 81 30.63 -5.71 17.78
N ARG A 82 31.80 -6.23 17.36
CA ARG A 82 32.30 -7.49 17.91
C ARG A 82 33.82 -7.53 17.99
N THR A 83 34.39 -6.67 18.82
CA THR A 83 35.61 -7.00 19.57
C THR A 83 35.18 -7.40 20.96
N VAL A 84 34.94 -8.70 21.14
CA VAL A 84 35.03 -9.34 22.45
C VAL A 84 36.12 -10.38 22.29
N ASP A 85 37.33 -10.03 22.72
CA ASP A 85 38.34 -11.02 23.10
C ASP A 85 38.97 -10.52 24.41
N PRO A 86 38.95 -11.30 25.50
CA PRO A 86 39.62 -10.97 26.74
C PRO A 86 41.15 -11.05 26.66
#